data_AF-A0AAU9BXN5-F1
#
_entry.id   AF-A0AAU9BXN5-F1
#
_cell.length_a   1.000
_cell.length_b   1.000
_cell.length_c   1.000
_cell.angle_alpha   90.00
_cell.angle_beta   90.00
_cell.angle_gamma   90.00
#
_symmetry.space_group_name_H-M   'P 1'
#
loop_
_entity.id
_entity.type
_entity.pdbx_description
1 polymer ?
#
loop_
_entity_poly.entity_id
_entity_poly.type
_entity_poly.pdbx_seq_one_letter_code
_entity_poly.pdbx_strand_id
1 'polypeptide(L)'
;MATTKNIVNKNDITIELRDFLIKNKLQRGYASFWFASSVAGFSDINVAPFESYGDRFTPYNWLSKKEWYQKGANFLIADDVEQEEKAIKQFGQPDSTHKIQDKKVLIWKNGIDSL
;
A
#
# COMPACT_ATOMS: atom_id res chain seq x y z
N MET A 1 27.31 24.20 -9.35
CA MET A 1 26.08 24.13 -8.54
C MET A 1 24.95 23.70 -9.46
N ALA A 2 24.57 22.43 -9.45
CA ALA A 2 23.45 21.94 -10.24
C ALA A 2 22.25 21.79 -9.30
N THR A 3 21.36 22.78 -9.33
CA THR A 3 20.08 22.72 -8.62
C THR A 3 19.15 21.86 -9.46
N THR A 4 19.16 20.55 -9.24
CA THR A 4 18.19 19.65 -9.86
C THR A 4 16.84 19.94 -9.22
N LYS A 5 16.04 20.80 -9.87
CA LYS A 5 14.59 20.85 -9.63
C LYS A 5 14.08 19.44 -9.91
N ASN A 6 13.68 18.71 -8.87
CA ASN A 6 12.89 17.50 -8.99
C ASN A 6 11.60 17.88 -9.70
N ILE A 7 11.58 17.71 -11.03
CA ILE A 7 10.37 17.82 -11.83
C ILE A 7 9.56 16.59 -11.43
N VAL A 8 8.64 16.78 -10.49
CA VAL A 8 7.64 15.79 -10.13
C VAL A 8 6.87 15.49 -11.42
N ASN A 9 7.12 14.32 -11.99
CA ASN A 9 6.51 13.90 -13.24
C ASN A 9 5.01 13.77 -13.00
N LYS A 10 4.18 14.49 -13.77
CA LYS A 10 2.72 14.54 -13.57
C LYS A 10 2.03 13.17 -13.76
N ASN A 11 2.74 12.17 -14.27
CA ASN A 11 2.32 10.78 -14.46
C ASN A 11 2.89 9.82 -13.40
N ASP A 12 3.43 10.33 -12.28
CA ASP A 12 3.97 9.49 -11.23
C ASP A 12 2.83 8.74 -10.52
N ILE A 13 2.81 7.42 -10.68
CA ILE A 13 1.81 6.52 -10.08
C ILE A 13 1.66 6.72 -8.57
N THR A 14 2.73 7.14 -7.89
CA THR A 14 2.73 7.44 -6.46
C THR A 14 1.80 8.61 -6.13
N ILE A 15 1.73 9.62 -7.00
CA ILE A 15 0.89 10.80 -6.81
C ILE A 15 -0.58 10.44 -6.99
N GLU A 16 -0.92 9.71 -8.05
CA GLU A 16 -2.30 9.29 -8.30
C GLU A 16 -2.82 8.35 -7.21
N LEU A 17 -2.01 7.37 -6.80
CA LEU A 17 -2.35 6.49 -5.68
C LEU A 17 -2.51 7.29 -4.39
N ARG A 18 -1.58 8.21 -4.09
CA ARG A 18 -1.70 9.08 -2.91
C ARG A 18 -2.99 9.89 -2.93
N ASP A 19 -3.29 10.58 -4.02
CA ASP A 19 -4.50 11.41 -4.12
C ASP A 19 -5.76 10.56 -3.99
N PHE A 20 -5.74 9.33 -4.52
CA PHE A 20 -6.80 8.34 -4.28
C PHE A 20 -6.91 7.95 -2.81
N LEU A 21 -5.81 7.63 -2.13
CA LEU A 21 -5.82 7.26 -0.71
C LEU A 21 -6.37 8.41 0.16
N ILE A 22 -5.92 9.65 -0.08
CA ILE A 22 -6.39 10.85 0.63
C ILE A 22 -7.88 11.06 0.38
N LYS A 23 -8.32 11.03 -0.88
CA LYS A 23 -9.73 11.24 -1.26
C LYS A 23 -10.66 10.21 -0.62
N ASN A 24 -10.20 8.97 -0.48
CA ASN A 24 -10.95 7.87 0.14
C ASN A 24 -10.72 7.74 1.65
N LYS A 25 -9.98 8.66 2.28
CA LYS A 25 -9.64 8.64 3.72
C LYS A 25 -8.97 7.33 4.15
N LEU A 26 -8.15 6.77 3.27
CA LEU A 26 -7.38 5.55 3.50
C LEU A 26 -6.05 5.92 4.15
N GLN A 27 -5.98 5.75 5.47
CA GLN A 27 -4.84 6.20 6.27
C GLN A 27 -3.88 5.07 6.64
N ARG A 28 -4.33 3.81 6.64
CA ARG A 28 -3.53 2.66 7.08
C ARG A 28 -3.68 1.48 6.14
N GLY A 29 -2.58 0.99 5.60
CA GLY A 29 -2.62 -0.14 4.68
C GLY A 29 -1.27 -0.79 4.47
N TYR A 30 -1.23 -1.74 3.54
CA TYR A 30 -0.02 -2.49 3.20
C TYR A 30 0.34 -2.29 1.73
N ALA A 31 1.63 -2.17 1.44
CA ALA A 31 2.15 -2.11 0.07
C ALA A 31 3.53 -2.77 0.00
N SER A 32 4.02 -3.02 -1.23
CA SER A 32 5.41 -3.44 -1.41
C SER A 32 6.39 -2.39 -0.87
N PHE A 33 7.58 -2.83 -0.44
CA PHE A 33 8.58 -1.97 0.20
C PHE A 33 8.89 -0.68 -0.58
N TRP A 34 9.05 -0.78 -1.90
CA TRP A 34 9.31 0.35 -2.78
C TRP A 34 8.19 1.38 -2.74
N PHE A 35 6.94 0.91 -2.75
CA PHE A 35 5.80 1.81 -2.75
C PHE A 35 5.54 2.42 -1.38
N ALA A 36 5.60 1.60 -0.32
CA ALA A 36 5.50 2.06 1.07
C ALA A 36 6.50 3.19 1.36
N SER A 37 7.74 3.05 0.88
CA SER A 37 8.79 4.06 1.02
C SER A 37 8.46 5.37 0.28
N SER A 38 7.85 5.29 -0.90
CA SER A 38 7.47 6.48 -1.69
C SER A 38 6.31 7.26 -1.07
N VAL A 39 5.42 6.62 -0.31
CA VAL A 39 4.27 7.26 0.34
C VAL A 39 4.49 7.60 1.82
N ALA A 40 5.52 7.04 2.46
CA ALA A 40 5.85 7.30 3.87
C ALA A 40 6.19 8.77 4.19
N GLY A 41 6.45 9.61 3.16
CA GLY A 41 6.74 11.03 3.33
C GLY A 41 5.53 11.92 3.69
N PHE A 42 4.31 11.38 3.73
CA PHE A 42 3.09 12.15 3.97
C PHE A 42 2.52 11.87 5.37
N SER A 43 2.35 12.92 6.20
CA SER A 43 2.15 12.80 7.66
C SER A 43 0.95 11.97 8.13
N ASP A 44 -0.08 11.79 7.30
CA ASP A 44 -1.34 11.15 7.70
C ASP A 44 -1.58 9.77 7.10
N ILE A 45 -0.68 9.28 6.23
CA ILE A 45 -0.80 7.97 5.58
C ILE A 45 0.31 7.07 6.06
N ASN A 46 -0.06 6.00 6.78
CA ASN A 46 0.84 4.95 7.19
C ASN A 46 0.64 3.72 6.30
N VAL A 47 1.58 3.50 5.38
CA VAL A 47 1.61 2.29 4.55
C VAL A 47 2.75 1.42 5.01
N ALA A 48 2.43 0.29 5.64
CA ALA A 48 3.46 -0.62 6.11
C ALA A 48 3.95 -1.50 4.95
N PRO A 49 5.27 -1.67 4.80
CA PRO A 49 5.82 -2.53 3.77
C PRO A 49 5.52 -4.00 4.06
N PHE A 50 5.09 -4.76 3.06
CA PHE A 50 4.97 -6.22 3.14
C PHE A 50 6.06 -6.92 2.31
N GLU A 51 6.34 -8.17 2.67
CA GLU A 51 7.04 -9.14 1.83
C GLU A 51 6.06 -10.23 1.43
N SER A 52 6.19 -10.76 0.21
CA SER A 52 5.47 -11.97 -0.19
C SER A 52 6.39 -13.16 0.08
N TYR A 53 6.03 -14.01 1.04
CA TYR A 53 6.73 -15.26 1.32
C TYR A 53 5.81 -16.45 0.99
N GLY A 54 6.07 -17.10 -0.14
CA GLY A 54 5.17 -18.13 -0.68
C GLY A 54 3.79 -17.55 -1.03
N ASP A 55 2.74 -18.14 -0.45
CA ASP A 55 1.33 -17.76 -0.63
C ASP A 55 0.81 -16.72 0.39
N ARG A 56 1.69 -16.17 1.24
CA ARG A 56 1.28 -15.21 2.28
C ARG A 56 2.09 -13.92 2.20
N PHE A 57 1.42 -12.83 2.55
CA PHE A 57 2.08 -11.60 2.93
C PHE A 57 2.57 -11.71 4.37
N THR A 58 3.81 -11.30 4.57
CA THR A 58 4.46 -11.22 5.86
C THR A 58 4.95 -9.80 6.10
N PRO A 59 5.01 -9.35 7.37
CA PRO A 59 5.58 -8.04 7.66
C PRO A 59 7.05 -8.00 7.22
N TYR A 60 7.44 -6.92 6.54
CA TYR A 60 8.82 -6.66 6.16
C TYR A 60 9.61 -6.36 7.45
N ASN A 61 10.33 -7.35 7.98
CA ASN A 61 10.93 -7.26 9.33
C ASN A 61 12.20 -6.38 9.39
N TRP A 62 12.76 -6.00 8.24
CA TRP A 62 13.94 -5.14 8.17
C TRP A 62 13.52 -3.66 8.11
N LEU A 63 14.04 -2.77 8.95
CA LEU A 63 13.67 -1.33 8.94
C LEU A 63 12.19 -0.95 9.20
N SER A 64 11.30 -1.89 9.55
CA SER A 64 9.89 -1.60 9.87
C SER A 64 9.61 -1.66 11.37
N LYS A 65 8.72 -0.80 11.85
CA LYS A 65 8.23 -0.87 13.24
C LYS A 65 7.04 -1.81 13.34
N LYS A 66 7.00 -2.66 14.36
CA LYS A 66 5.86 -3.55 14.67
C LYS A 66 4.53 -2.80 14.77
N GLU A 67 4.58 -1.54 15.22
CA GLU A 67 3.42 -0.66 15.35
C GLU A 67 2.71 -0.38 14.02
N TRP A 68 3.42 -0.48 12.89
CA TRP A 68 2.85 -0.28 11.56
C TRP A 68 1.96 -1.44 11.10
N TYR A 69 2.11 -2.61 11.71
CA TYR A 69 1.30 -3.80 11.43
C TYR A 69 0.15 -3.98 12.43
N GLN A 70 -0.09 -3.02 13.32
CA GLN A 70 -1.20 -3.10 14.28
C GLN A 70 -2.57 -2.97 13.58
N LYS A 71 -3.61 -3.44 14.27
CA LYS A 71 -5.01 -3.42 13.82
C LYS A 71 -5.45 -2.05 13.29
N GLY A 72 -6.27 -2.08 12.24
CA GLY A 72 -6.85 -0.87 11.63
C GLY A 72 -6.31 -0.55 10.24
N ALA A 73 -5.45 -1.39 9.66
CA ALA A 73 -5.23 -1.37 8.23
C ALA A 73 -6.53 -1.73 7.50
N ASN A 74 -6.83 -1.07 6.39
CA ASN A 74 -8.07 -1.27 5.64
C ASN A 74 -7.86 -1.33 4.12
N PHE A 75 -6.62 -1.26 3.64
CA PHE A 75 -6.30 -1.45 2.24
C PHE A 75 -4.96 -2.15 2.01
N LEU A 76 -4.83 -2.76 0.84
CA LEU A 76 -3.58 -3.34 0.34
C LEU A 76 -3.38 -2.87 -1.11
N ILE A 77 -2.15 -2.50 -1.46
CA ILE A 77 -1.76 -2.17 -2.83
C ILE A 77 -1.04 -3.37 -3.43
N ALA A 78 -1.67 -4.00 -4.42
CA ALA A 78 -1.13 -5.12 -5.18
C ALA A 78 -0.46 -4.59 -6.46
N ASP A 79 0.76 -5.03 -6.70
CA ASP A 79 1.53 -4.72 -7.91
C ASP A 79 1.06 -5.54 -9.14
N ASP A 80 0.47 -6.72 -8.91
CA ASP A 80 0.10 -7.67 -9.95
C ASP A 80 -1.09 -8.55 -9.52
N VAL A 81 -1.59 -9.37 -10.46
CA VAL A 81 -2.75 -10.26 -10.23
C VAL A 81 -2.43 -11.34 -9.19
N GLU A 82 -1.18 -11.81 -9.13
CA GLU A 82 -0.79 -12.85 -8.17
C GLU A 82 -0.88 -12.31 -6.74
N GLN A 83 -0.44 -11.07 -6.52
CA GLN A 83 -0.60 -10.39 -5.23
C GLN A 83 -2.06 -10.16 -4.86
N GLU A 84 -2.92 -9.82 -5.83
CA GLU A 84 -4.36 -9.69 -5.59
C GLU A 84 -4.96 -11.03 -5.14
N GLU A 85 -4.66 -12.12 -5.85
CA GLU A 85 -5.15 -13.45 -5.49
C GLU A 85 -4.66 -13.88 -4.10
N LYS A 86 -3.39 -13.60 -3.76
CA LYS A 86 -2.86 -13.84 -2.41
C LYS A 86 -3.58 -13.01 -1.36
N ALA A 87 -3.92 -11.76 -1.65
CA ALA A 87 -4.59 -10.88 -0.70
C ALA A 87 -6.00 -11.37 -0.42
N ILE A 88 -6.70 -11.81 -1.45
CA ILE A 88 -8.04 -12.43 -1.33
C ILE A 88 -7.96 -13.73 -0.53
N LYS A 89 -6.94 -14.57 -0.76
CA LYS A 89 -6.73 -15.81 0.02
C LYS A 89 -6.47 -15.53 1.50
N GLN A 90 -5.70 -14.48 1.82
CA GLN A 90 -5.27 -14.20 3.19
C GLN A 90 -6.28 -13.38 4.00
N PHE A 91 -6.86 -12.34 3.40
CA PHE A 91 -7.74 -11.39 4.08
C PHE A 91 -9.22 -11.55 3.70
N GLY A 92 -9.54 -12.46 2.78
CA GLY A 92 -10.87 -12.60 2.22
C GLY A 92 -11.14 -11.58 1.10
N GLN A 93 -12.35 -11.64 0.55
CA GLN A 93 -12.74 -10.83 -0.59
C GLN A 93 -12.81 -9.33 -0.21
N PRO A 94 -12.13 -8.42 -0.94
CA PRO A 94 -12.21 -7.00 -0.68
C PRO A 94 -13.61 -6.46 -0.98
N ASP A 95 -14.04 -5.46 -0.21
CA ASP A 95 -15.27 -4.71 -0.45
C ASP A 95 -15.21 -3.93 -1.76
N SER A 96 -14.01 -3.47 -2.15
CA SER A 96 -13.80 -2.69 -3.36
C SER A 96 -12.38 -2.84 -3.88
N THR A 97 -12.24 -2.92 -5.20
CA THR A 97 -10.95 -2.97 -5.90
C THR A 97 -10.88 -1.82 -6.88
N HIS A 98 -9.83 -1.01 -6.81
CA HIS A 98 -9.60 0.12 -7.70
C HIS A 98 -8.27 -0.05 -8.42
N LYS A 99 -8.31 -0.05 -9.75
CA LYS A 99 -7.11 -0.06 -10.58
C LYS A 99 -6.58 1.36 -10.76
N ILE A 100 -5.32 1.59 -10.41
CA ILE A 100 -4.61 2.84 -10.66
C ILE A 100 -3.36 2.51 -11.46
N GLN A 101 -3.39 2.86 -12.75
CA GLN A 101 -2.40 2.45 -13.74
C GLN A 101 -2.12 0.93 -13.71
N ASP A 102 -0.89 0.49 -13.39
CA ASP A 102 -0.53 -0.92 -13.26
C ASP A 102 -0.92 -1.55 -11.91
N LYS A 103 -1.21 -0.74 -10.88
CA LYS A 103 -1.48 -1.24 -9.53
C LYS A 103 -2.96 -1.40 -9.24
N LYS A 104 -3.27 -2.23 -8.25
CA LYS A 104 -4.62 -2.42 -7.72
C LYS A 104 -4.66 -2.09 -6.23
N VAL A 105 -5.57 -1.21 -5.84
CA VAL A 105 -5.88 -0.91 -4.45
C VAL A 105 -7.09 -1.74 -4.04
N LEU A 106 -6.87 -2.67 -3.12
CA LEU A 106 -7.88 -3.55 -2.54
C LEU A 106 -8.28 -2.94 -1.20
N ILE A 107 -9.59 -2.78 -0.95
CA ILE A 107 -10.12 -2.09 0.24
C ILE A 107 -11.06 -3.03 0.98
N TRP A 108 -10.87 -3.15 2.30
CA TRP A 108 -11.75 -3.86 3.23
C TRP A 108 -12.32 -2.88 4.24
N LYS A 109 -13.62 -2.63 4.19
CA LYS A 109 -14.29 -1.63 5.07
C LYS A 109 -14.26 -2.03 6.53
N ASN A 110 -14.27 -3.33 6.81
CA ASN A 110 -14.18 -3.89 8.16
C ASN A 110 -12.73 -3.98 8.67
N GLY A 111 -11.76 -3.51 7.88
CA GLY A 111 -10.33 -3.67 8.13
C GLY A 111 -9.81 -5.03 7.68
N ILE A 112 -8.49 -5.14 7.62
CA ILE A 112 -7.77 -6.39 7.43
C ILE A 112 -7.11 -6.81 8.74
N ASP A 113 -7.04 -8.12 8.96
CA ASP A 113 -6.25 -8.67 10.05
C ASP A 113 -4.77 -8.31 9.87
N SER A 114 -4.07 -8.13 10.99
CA SER A 114 -2.65 -7.78 10.98
C SER A 114 -1.82 -8.86 10.29
N LEU A 115 -0.82 -8.43 9.52
CA LEU A 115 0.22 -9.27 8.92
C LEU A 115 1.09 -9.99 9.97
#